data_AF-A0A672FRD8-F1
#
_entry.id   AF-A0A672FRD8-F1
#
_cell.length_a   1.000
_cell.length_b   1.000
_cell.length_c   1.000
_cell.angle_alpha   90.00
_cell.angle_beta   90.00
_cell.angle_gamma   90.00
#
_symmetry.space_group_name_H-M   'P 1'
#
loop_
_entity.id
_entity.type
_entity.pdbx_description
1 polymer ?
#
loop_
_entity_poly.entity_id
_entity_poly.type
_entity_poly.pdbx_seq_one_letter_code
_entity_poly.pdbx_strand_id
1 'polypeptide(L)'
;MTVCLRQGPSSAPTQAAPGTCQPITSSICKSQPYTETIMPNFLGQLLQSDAELTLQTFIPLITVGCYPQLKTQTTGGTIVNDM
;
A
#
# COMPACT_ATOMS: atom_id res chain seq x y z
N MET A 1 -2.88 -10.33 -15.11
CA MET A 1 -2.86 -9.50 -13.89
C MET A 1 -1.39 -9.25 -13.55
N THR A 2 -0.84 -8.13 -14.02
CA THR A 2 0.48 -7.64 -13.59
C THR A 2 0.45 -6.14 -13.77
N VAL A 3 0.48 -5.36 -12.69
CA VAL A 3 1.12 -4.03 -12.72
C VAL A 3 1.65 -3.67 -11.33
N CYS A 4 2.96 -3.86 -11.14
CA CYS A 4 3.78 -2.73 -10.71
C CYS A 4 4.94 -2.56 -11.70
N LEU A 5 5.09 -1.34 -12.25
CA LEU A 5 6.29 -0.96 -13.00
C LEU A 5 6.67 0.49 -12.64
N ARG A 6 7.94 0.70 -12.30
CA ARG A 6 8.67 1.92 -12.70
C ARG A 6 9.92 1.49 -13.45
N GLN A 7 9.96 1.62 -14.79
CA GLN A 7 11.24 1.56 -15.51
C GLN A 7 11.32 2.48 -16.74
N GLY A 8 12.37 3.31 -16.75
CA GLY A 8 13.06 3.90 -17.90
C GLY A 8 14.48 4.34 -17.47
N PRO A 9 15.55 4.08 -18.25
CA PRO A 9 16.94 4.37 -17.88
C PRO A 9 17.46 5.70 -18.48
N SER A 10 18.41 6.38 -17.81
CA SER A 10 19.75 6.71 -18.37
C SER A 10 20.46 7.89 -17.66
N SER A 11 21.67 7.58 -17.18
CA SER A 11 22.84 8.44 -16.93
C SER A 11 22.83 9.54 -15.85
N ALA A 12 23.05 9.16 -14.59
CA ALA A 12 23.97 9.83 -13.65
C ALA A 12 24.20 8.94 -12.40
N PRO A 13 25.40 8.90 -11.79
CA PRO A 13 25.73 7.93 -10.75
C PRO A 13 25.24 8.36 -9.36
N THR A 14 24.79 7.36 -8.58
CA THR A 14 24.48 7.39 -7.14
C THR A 14 23.07 7.86 -6.74
N GLN A 15 22.04 7.10 -7.12
CA GLN A 15 20.77 7.04 -6.38
C GLN A 15 20.27 5.59 -6.37
N ALA A 16 19.88 5.09 -5.19
CA ALA A 16 19.42 3.70 -5.00
C ALA A 16 18.38 3.29 -6.06
N ALA A 17 18.44 2.04 -6.52
CA ALA A 17 17.64 1.54 -7.63
C ALA A 17 16.14 1.89 -7.48
N PRO A 18 15.48 2.46 -8.51
CA PRO A 18 14.06 2.77 -8.43
C PRO A 18 13.20 1.51 -8.37
N GLY A 19 12.29 1.47 -7.39
CA GLY A 19 10.96 0.88 -7.51
C GLY A 19 10.86 -0.58 -7.96
N THR A 20 11.37 -1.53 -7.18
CA THR A 20 11.03 -2.96 -7.38
C THR A 20 9.66 -3.27 -6.78
N CYS A 21 8.89 -4.12 -7.48
CA CYS A 21 7.74 -4.78 -6.89
C CYS A 21 8.21 -5.62 -5.70
N GLN A 22 7.50 -5.49 -4.58
CA GLN A 22 7.66 -6.36 -3.43
C GLN A 22 6.28 -6.82 -2.94
N PRO A 23 6.15 -8.05 -2.41
CA PRO A 23 4.90 -8.53 -1.85
C PRO A 23 4.38 -7.62 -0.75
N ILE A 24 3.07 -7.40 -0.68
CA ILE A 24 2.47 -6.64 0.42
C ILE A 24 2.65 -7.41 1.73
N THR A 25 3.37 -6.82 2.68
CA THR A 25 3.58 -7.38 4.02
C THR A 25 2.69 -6.72 5.08
N SER A 26 2.21 -5.50 4.81
CA SER A 26 1.33 -4.75 5.71
C SER A 26 0.07 -5.55 6.05
N SER A 27 -0.16 -5.78 7.33
CA SER A 27 -1.38 -6.47 7.79
C SER A 27 -2.65 -5.70 7.46
N ILE A 28 -2.55 -4.36 7.43
CA ILE A 28 -3.65 -3.44 7.15
C ILE A 28 -4.07 -3.49 5.67
N CYS A 29 -3.16 -3.83 4.75
CA CYS A 29 -3.41 -3.85 3.30
C CYS A 29 -3.32 -5.25 2.68
N LYS A 30 -3.31 -6.31 3.49
CA LYS A 30 -3.04 -7.68 3.01
C LYS A 30 -4.15 -8.27 2.13
N SER A 31 -5.38 -7.82 2.33
CA SER A 31 -6.56 -8.40 1.67
C SER A 31 -6.92 -7.73 0.34
N GLN A 32 -6.03 -6.93 -0.24
CA GLN A 32 -6.29 -6.15 -1.46
C GLN A 32 -6.44 -7.04 -2.71
N PRO A 33 -7.10 -6.55 -3.78
CA PRO A 33 -7.19 -7.26 -5.07
C PRO A 33 -5.84 -7.33 -5.82
N TYR A 34 -4.78 -6.74 -5.27
CA TYR A 34 -3.40 -6.79 -5.75
C TYR A 34 -2.49 -7.27 -4.62
N THR A 35 -1.41 -7.98 -4.96
CA THR A 35 -0.53 -8.66 -3.99
C THR A 35 0.85 -8.03 -3.85
N GLU A 36 1.20 -7.09 -4.72
CA GLU A 36 2.51 -6.45 -4.77
C GLU A 36 2.39 -4.93 -4.70
N THR A 37 3.42 -4.28 -4.17
CA THR A 37 3.54 -2.82 -4.07
C THR A 37 4.93 -2.36 -4.48
N ILE A 38 5.09 -1.08 -4.80
CA ILE A 38 6.38 -0.46 -5.14
C ILE A 38 6.84 0.38 -3.95
N MET A 39 8.12 0.26 -3.59
CA MET A 39 8.79 1.23 -2.73
C MET A 39 9.87 2.02 -3.49
N PRO A 40 10.06 3.33 -3.23
CA PRO A 40 9.25 4.14 -2.32
C PRO A 40 7.79 4.24 -2.79
N ASN A 41 6.87 4.20 -1.83
CA ASN A 41 5.46 4.46 -2.13
C ASN A 41 5.26 5.96 -2.48
N PHE A 42 4.03 6.35 -2.81
CA PHE A 42 3.72 7.74 -3.21
C PHE A 42 4.09 8.79 -2.15
N LEU A 43 4.12 8.41 -0.87
CA LEU A 43 4.50 9.29 0.24
C LEU A 43 6.02 9.31 0.49
N GLY A 44 6.81 8.62 -0.35
CA GLY A 44 8.27 8.56 -0.22
C GLY A 44 8.77 7.55 0.82
N GLN A 45 7.89 6.74 1.40
CA GLN A 45 8.30 5.74 2.39
C GLN A 45 9.04 4.61 1.71
N LEU A 46 10.26 4.34 2.15
CA LEU A 46 11.15 3.33 1.57
C LEU A 46 10.79 1.91 2.03
N LEU A 47 10.16 1.77 3.20
CA LEU A 47 9.82 0.50 3.82
C LEU A 47 8.30 0.39 4.04
N GLN A 48 7.77 -0.81 3.80
CA GLN A 48 6.36 -1.11 4.11
C GLN A 48 6.06 -1.02 5.61
N SER A 49 7.04 -1.27 6.49
CA SER A 49 6.88 -1.11 7.95
C SER A 49 6.59 0.33 8.36
N ASP A 50 7.24 1.31 7.70
CA ASP A 50 7.03 2.72 7.98
C ASP A 50 5.65 3.18 7.49
N ALA A 51 5.24 2.63 6.34
CA ALA A 51 3.88 2.80 5.82
C ALA A 51 2.82 2.21 6.76
N GLU A 52 3.04 1.00 7.27
CA GLU A 52 2.14 0.35 8.22
C GLU A 52 2.03 1.12 9.53
N LEU A 53 3.15 1.62 10.07
CA LEU A 53 3.15 2.47 11.27
C LEU A 53 2.32 3.75 11.06
N THR A 54 2.38 4.33 9.85
CA THR A 54 1.55 5.49 9.50
C THR A 54 0.07 5.12 9.42
N LEU A 55 -0.24 3.99 8.79
CA LEU A 55 -1.61 3.48 8.66
C LEU A 55 -2.27 3.14 10.00
N GLN A 56 -1.50 2.76 11.02
CA GLN A 56 -2.01 2.53 12.38
C GLN A 56 -2.79 3.73 12.94
N THR A 57 -2.39 4.96 12.58
CA THR A 57 -3.08 6.19 13.02
C THR A 57 -4.51 6.31 12.46
N PHE A 58 -4.83 5.60 11.38
CA PHE A 58 -6.14 5.58 10.75
C PHE A 58 -7.03 4.43 11.23
N ILE A 59 -6.52 3.49 12.04
CA ILE A 59 -7.31 2.37 12.57
C ILE A 59 -8.59 2.82 13.29
N PRO A 60 -8.57 3.86 14.16
CA PRO A 60 -9.81 4.36 14.76
C PRO A 60 -10.85 4.78 13.72
N LEU A 61 -10.43 5.44 12.62
CA LEU A 61 -11.33 5.87 11.56
C LEU A 61 -11.86 4.71 10.71
N ILE A 62 -11.02 3.69 10.46
CA ILE A 62 -11.40 2.46 9.75
C ILE A 62 -12.42 1.66 10.57
N THR A 63 -12.18 1.53 11.88
CA THR A 63 -13.02 0.73 12.79
C THR A 63 -14.35 1.39 13.12
N VAL A 64 -14.38 2.72 13.29
CA VAL A 64 -15.64 3.46 13.47
C VAL A 64 -16.48 3.46 12.19
N GLY A 65 -15.85 3.32 11.01
CA GLY A 65 -16.57 3.16 9.75
C GLY A 65 -17.22 4.43 9.21
N CYS A 66 -16.87 5.62 9.72
CA CYS A 66 -17.37 6.90 9.21
C CYS A 66 -17.05 7.15 7.72
N TYR A 67 -16.01 6.48 7.20
CA TYR A 67 -15.56 6.60 5.82
C TYR A 67 -15.44 5.20 5.18
N PRO A 68 -16.50 4.69 4.52
CA PRO A 68 -16.51 3.36 3.93
C PRO A 68 -15.35 3.09 2.96
N GLN A 69 -14.87 4.13 2.28
CA GLN A 69 -13.72 4.08 1.39
C GLN A 69 -12.39 3.74 2.11
N LEU A 70 -12.24 4.10 3.39
CA LEU A 70 -11.05 3.72 4.16
C LEU A 70 -11.06 2.21 4.46
N LYS A 71 -12.24 1.63 4.70
CA LYS A 71 -12.40 0.18 4.89
C LYS A 71 -12.08 -0.58 3.60
N THR A 72 -12.60 -0.15 2.45
CA THR A 72 -12.31 -0.82 1.17
C THR A 72 -10.82 -0.76 0.80
N GLN A 73 -10.16 0.39 1.03
CA GLN A 73 -8.73 0.57 0.75
C GLN A 73 -7.79 -0.18 1.70
N THR A 74 -8.28 -0.65 2.84
CA THR A 74 -7.47 -1.42 3.80
C THR A 74 -7.80 -2.91 3.73
N THR A 75 -9.06 -3.29 3.80
CA THR A 75 -9.45 -4.71 3.89
C THR A 75 -9.82 -5.39 2.56
N GLY A 76 -9.53 -4.76 1.41
CA GLY A 76 -9.82 -5.27 0.06
C GLY A 76 -11.23 -5.84 -0.03
N GLY A 77 -12.18 -4.91 0.13
CA GLY A 77 -13.55 -5.19 0.55
C GLY A 77 -14.20 -6.39 -0.11
N THR A 78 -14.60 -7.36 0.71
CA THR A 78 -15.81 -8.12 0.41
C THR A 78 -16.98 -7.34 0.97
N ILE A 79 -17.99 -7.10 0.13
CA ILE A 79 -19.39 -6.85 0.50
C ILE A 79 -19.85 -7.92 1.49
N VAL A 80 -19.51 -7.80 2.76
CA VAL A 80 -20.08 -8.66 3.80
C VAL A 80 -20.64 -7.77 4.90
N ASN A 81 -21.96 -7.60 4.84
CA ASN A 81 -22.88 -7.48 5.95
C ASN A 81 -22.56 -6.42 7.02
N ASP A 82 -22.84 -5.16 6.69
CA ASP A 82 -23.39 -4.20 7.64
C ASP A 82 -24.37 -3.31 6.86
N MET A 83 -25.66 -3.54 7.10
CA MET A 83 -26.89 -2.78 6.74
C MET A 83 -26.96 -2.03 5.40
#